data_AF-A0A534XVH4-F1
#
_entry.id   AF-A0A534XVH4-F1
#
_cell.length_a   1.000
_cell.length_b   1.000
_cell.length_c   1.000
_cell.angle_alpha   90.00
_cell.angle_beta   90.00
_cell.angle_gamma   90.00
#
_symmetry.space_group_name_H-M   'P 1'
#
loop_
_entity.id
_entity.type
_entity.pdbx_description
1 polymer ?
#
loop_
_entity_poly.entity_id
_entity_poly.type
_entity_poly.pdbx_seq_one_letter_code
_entity_poly.pdbx_strand_id
1 'polypeptide(L)'
;MPVAGHITDRLNAWLAGSLPEAEAAEVRAHLASCPACEEECHLLQASRAVLWPQPAEDPRPWFATKVAARAAEIRPRPVGAPWWRVAFGGGLLAGAMAAVALIVVPLVQRSQPGPRDEMILAQRLDLFEDFGIVQNQEALEDFEVVEVLHTLQPEGRP
;
A
#
# COMPACT_ATOMS: atom_id res chain seq x y z
N MET A 1 20.10 7.06 22.75
CA MET A 1 21.26 7.46 21.92
C MET A 1 21.14 6.71 20.60
N PRO A 2 21.30 7.34 19.43
CA PRO A 2 21.02 6.69 18.16
C PRO A 2 22.10 5.62 17.91
N VAL A 3 21.70 4.39 17.63
CA VAL A 3 22.63 3.36 17.17
C VAL A 3 22.97 3.74 15.72
N ALA A 4 24.10 4.41 15.54
CA ALA A 4 24.71 4.52 14.23
C ALA A 4 24.96 3.08 13.74
N GLY A 5 24.28 2.69 12.66
CA GLY A 5 24.40 1.34 12.09
C GLY A 5 25.87 0.99 11.84
N HIS A 6 26.25 -0.24 12.15
CA HIS A 6 27.64 -0.66 11.99
C HIS A 6 27.97 -0.70 10.50
N ILE A 7 29.22 -0.40 10.12
CA ILE A 7 29.61 -0.39 8.70
C ILE A 7 29.37 -1.75 8.03
N THR A 8 29.48 -2.82 8.81
CA THR A 8 29.20 -4.22 8.43
C THR A 8 27.80 -4.39 7.85
N ASP A 9 26.80 -3.68 8.40
CA ASP A 9 25.42 -3.76 7.92
C ASP A 9 25.28 -3.25 6.48
N ARG A 10 26.20 -2.37 6.04
CA ARG A 10 26.22 -1.80 4.69
C ARG A 10 27.15 -2.54 3.73
N LEU A 11 27.98 -3.47 4.18
CA LEU A 11 28.95 -4.18 3.31
C LEU A 11 28.25 -4.98 2.21
N ASN A 12 27.16 -5.68 2.54
CA ASN A 12 26.39 -6.43 1.54
C ASN A 12 25.75 -5.52 0.48
N ALA A 13 25.17 -4.40 0.90
CA ALA A 13 24.59 -3.40 -0.02
C ALA A 13 25.67 -2.75 -0.90
N TRP A 14 26.86 -2.51 -0.34
CA TRP A 14 28.02 -2.02 -1.08
C TRP A 14 28.48 -3.02 -2.14
N LEU A 15 28.65 -4.30 -1.76
CA LEU A 15 29.03 -5.39 -2.69
C LEU A 15 27.96 -5.64 -3.77
N ALA A 16 26.69 -5.40 -3.46
CA ALA A 16 25.59 -5.47 -4.42
C ALA A 16 25.51 -4.26 -5.36
N GLY A 17 26.27 -3.18 -5.10
CA GLY A 17 26.22 -1.95 -5.88
C GLY A 17 24.93 -1.15 -5.68
N SER A 18 24.20 -1.38 -4.58
CA SER A 18 22.90 -0.75 -4.31
C SER A 18 22.99 0.48 -3.41
N LEU A 19 24.17 0.83 -2.90
CA LEU A 19 24.37 2.02 -2.09
C LEU A 19 24.50 3.29 -2.95
N PRO A 20 23.98 4.44 -2.49
CA PRO A 20 24.32 5.74 -3.05
C PRO A 20 25.83 6.02 -3.00
N GLU A 21 26.36 6.80 -3.94
CA GLU A 21 27.80 7.07 -4.06
C GLU A 21 28.40 7.68 -2.78
N ALA A 22 27.66 8.55 -2.09
CA ALA A 22 28.11 9.16 -0.83
C ALA A 22 28.35 8.09 0.26
N GLU A 23 27.42 7.16 0.42
CA GLU A 23 27.53 6.06 1.38
C GLU A 23 28.60 5.05 0.95
N ALA A 24 28.74 4.79 -0.35
CA ALA A 24 29.79 3.93 -0.88
C ALA A 24 31.20 4.51 -0.63
N ALA A 25 31.36 5.84 -0.69
CA ALA A 25 32.60 6.51 -0.38
C ALA A 25 32.99 6.36 1.10
N GLU A 26 32.02 6.46 2.01
CA GLU A 26 32.23 6.20 3.44
C GLU A 26 32.65 4.75 3.71
N VAL A 27 32.02 3.76 3.04
CA VAL A 27 32.43 2.35 3.15
C VAL A 27 33.87 2.17 2.67
N ARG A 28 34.23 2.74 1.51
CA ARG A 28 35.62 2.68 1.00
C ARG A 28 36.63 3.29 1.98
N ALA A 29 36.30 4.45 2.56
CA ALA A 29 37.16 5.09 3.55
C ALA A 29 37.33 4.24 4.80
N HIS A 30 36.25 3.60 5.27
CA HIS A 30 36.31 2.72 6.43
C HIS A 30 37.16 1.48 6.16
N LEU A 31 36.95 0.80 5.02
CA LEU A 31 37.72 -0.37 4.62
C LEU A 31 39.24 -0.07 4.53
N ALA A 32 39.61 1.13 4.08
CA ALA A 32 41.02 1.55 4.05
C ALA A 32 41.65 1.77 5.45
N SER A 33 40.83 1.93 6.49
CA SER A 33 41.27 2.23 7.86
C SER A 33 41.11 1.07 8.86
N CYS A 34 40.28 0.06 8.52
CA CYS A 34 39.88 -1.00 9.43
C CYS A 34 40.15 -2.39 8.80
N PRO A 35 41.25 -3.06 9.17
CA PRO A 35 41.61 -4.36 8.58
C PRO A 35 40.60 -5.46 8.91
N ALA A 36 39.91 -5.38 10.05
CA ALA A 36 38.86 -6.36 10.40
C ALA A 36 37.67 -6.31 9.44
N CYS A 37 37.25 -5.09 9.04
CA CYS A 37 36.17 -4.92 8.07
C CYS A 37 36.62 -5.25 6.64
N GLU A 38 37.91 -5.04 6.32
CA GLU A 38 38.50 -5.49 5.07
C GLU A 38 38.48 -7.03 4.96
N GLU A 39 38.90 -7.73 6.01
CA GLU A 39 38.84 -9.20 6.08
C GLU A 39 37.41 -9.73 5.96
N GLU A 40 36.46 -9.13 6.68
CA GLU A 40 35.04 -9.48 6.57
C GLU A 40 34.51 -9.27 5.15
N CYS A 41 34.86 -8.15 4.51
CA CYS A 41 34.50 -7.89 3.11
C CYS A 41 35.09 -8.94 2.16
N HIS A 42 36.33 -9.37 2.38
CA HIS A 42 36.95 -10.46 1.61
C HIS A 42 36.21 -11.80 1.79
N LEU A 43 35.82 -12.15 3.02
CA LEU A 43 35.04 -13.37 3.29
C LEU A 43 33.66 -13.34 2.61
N LEU A 44 32.99 -12.18 2.60
CA LEU A 44 31.73 -11.99 1.88
C LEU A 44 31.90 -12.13 0.36
N GLN A 45 32.98 -11.59 -0.22
CA GLN A 45 33.27 -11.78 -1.64
C GLN A 45 33.56 -13.24 -1.99
N ALA A 46 34.35 -13.93 -1.16
CA ALA A 46 34.68 -15.35 -1.35
C ALA A 46 33.41 -16.23 -1.29
N SER A 47 32.53 -15.99 -0.33
CA SER A 47 31.27 -16.75 -0.23
C SER A 47 30.36 -16.53 -1.45
N ARG A 48 30.28 -15.28 -1.94
CA ARG A 48 29.54 -14.96 -3.17
C ARG A 48 30.13 -15.66 -4.40
N ALA A 49 31.45 -15.74 -4.52
CA ALA A 49 32.11 -16.42 -5.63
C ALA A 49 31.77 -17.93 -5.69
N VAL A 50 31.47 -18.56 -4.56
CA VAL A 50 31.00 -19.96 -4.49
C VAL A 50 29.56 -20.10 -4.97
N LEU A 51 28.69 -19.13 -4.65
CA LEU A 51 27.26 -19.17 -4.99
C LEU A 51 26.95 -18.67 -6.41
N TRP A 52 27.73 -17.75 -6.95
CA TRP A 52 27.45 -17.06 -8.21
C TRP A 52 27.90 -17.73 -9.52
N PRO A 53 28.55 -18.91 -9.61
CA PRO A 53 28.90 -19.48 -10.91
C PRO A 53 27.70 -20.08 -11.66
N GLN A 54 26.47 -19.63 -11.38
CA GLN A 54 25.29 -20.05 -12.12
C GLN A 54 25.32 -19.45 -13.53
N PRO A 55 25.30 -20.27 -14.59
CA PRO A 55 25.19 -19.77 -15.95
C PRO A 55 23.87 -19.00 -16.09
N ALA A 56 23.88 -17.93 -16.89
CA ALA A 56 22.66 -17.23 -17.24
C ALA A 56 21.72 -18.19 -17.96
N GLU A 57 20.63 -18.60 -17.31
CA GLU A 57 19.59 -19.41 -17.91
C GLU A 57 18.70 -18.54 -18.81
N ASP A 58 18.41 -19.03 -20.01
CA ASP A 58 17.47 -18.37 -20.91
C ASP A 58 16.07 -18.43 -20.29
N PRO A 59 15.37 -17.29 -20.11
CA PRO A 59 14.02 -17.30 -19.58
C PRO A 59 13.08 -18.12 -20.47
N ARG A 60 12.02 -18.68 -19.86
CA ARG A 60 11.00 -19.43 -20.61
C ARG A 60 10.37 -18.57 -21.71
N PRO A 61 9.95 -19.14 -22.86
CA PRO A 61 9.44 -18.37 -24.02
C PRO A 61 8.31 -17.37 -23.72
N TRP A 62 7.48 -17.63 -22.70
CA TRP A 62 6.35 -16.77 -22.30
C TRP A 62 6.68 -15.81 -21.15
N PHE A 63 7.95 -15.72 -20.73
CA PHE A 63 8.35 -14.84 -19.64
C PHE A 63 8.12 -13.37 -20.02
N ALA A 64 8.60 -12.94 -21.18
CA ALA A 64 8.45 -11.57 -21.65
C ALA A 64 6.98 -11.16 -21.80
N THR A 65 6.13 -12.04 -22.34
CA THR A 65 4.70 -11.77 -22.50
C THR A 65 3.98 -11.67 -21.16
N LYS A 66 4.30 -12.55 -20.19
CA LYS A 66 3.75 -12.46 -18.82
C LYS A 66 4.20 -11.19 -18.10
N VAL A 67 5.48 -10.82 -18.19
CA VAL A 67 6.01 -9.60 -17.58
C VAL A 67 5.34 -8.37 -18.17
N ALA A 68 5.18 -8.31 -19.50
CA ALA A 68 4.49 -7.21 -20.17
C ALA A 68 3.01 -7.11 -19.75
N ALA A 69 2.30 -8.24 -19.68
CA ALA A 69 0.90 -8.27 -19.22
C ALA A 69 0.78 -7.75 -17.77
N ARG A 70 1.66 -8.20 -16.87
CA ARG A 70 1.68 -7.72 -15.47
C ARG A 70 2.08 -6.26 -15.34
N ALA A 71 3.04 -5.79 -16.12
CA ALA A 71 3.43 -4.39 -16.14
C ALA A 71 2.29 -3.48 -16.62
N ALA A 72 1.46 -3.95 -17.55
CA ALA A 72 0.28 -3.23 -18.00
C ALA A 72 -0.86 -3.19 -16.94
N GLU A 73 -0.99 -4.22 -16.11
CA GLU A 73 -1.91 -4.22 -14.95
C GLU A 73 -1.50 -3.20 -13.88
N ILE A 74 -0.19 -3.00 -13.70
CA ILE A 74 0.35 -1.98 -12.80
C ILE A 74 0.15 -0.62 -13.47
N ARG A 75 -1.01 0.00 -13.22
CA ARG A 75 -1.24 1.40 -13.63
C ARG A 75 -0.17 2.28 -12.99
N PRO A 76 0.71 2.94 -13.77
CA PRO A 76 1.63 3.89 -13.19
C PRO A 76 0.80 5.00 -12.53
N ARG A 77 1.00 5.20 -11.23
CA ARG A 77 0.53 6.44 -10.59
C ARG A 77 1.24 7.58 -11.30
N PRO A 78 0.54 8.56 -11.89
CA PRO A 78 1.20 9.67 -12.54
C PRO A 78 1.93 10.49 -11.47
N VAL A 79 3.23 10.27 -11.35
CA VAL A 79 4.10 11.08 -10.49
C VAL A 79 4.20 12.45 -11.14
N GLY A 80 3.65 13.47 -10.50
CA GLY A 80 3.65 14.85 -11.03
C GLY A 80 2.48 15.20 -11.96
N ALA A 81 1.32 14.53 -11.85
CA ALA A 81 0.11 15.01 -12.50
C ALA A 81 -0.13 16.48 -12.08
N PRO A 82 -0.13 17.43 -13.02
CA PRO A 82 -0.08 18.82 -12.62
C PRO A 82 -1.47 19.22 -12.11
N TRP A 83 -1.49 19.85 -10.93
CA TRP A 83 -2.69 20.13 -10.11
C TRP A 83 -3.84 20.82 -10.86
N TRP A 84 -3.55 21.52 -11.96
CA TRP A 84 -4.57 22.13 -12.82
C TRP A 84 -5.45 21.09 -13.54
N ARG A 85 -4.94 19.90 -13.90
CA ARG A 85 -5.75 18.87 -14.59
C ARG A 85 -6.83 18.26 -13.71
N VAL A 86 -6.59 18.15 -12.39
CA VAL A 86 -7.61 17.73 -11.41
C VAL A 86 -8.59 18.87 -11.09
N ALA A 87 -8.12 20.12 -11.05
CA ALA A 87 -8.97 21.28 -10.83
C ALA A 87 -9.96 21.53 -11.98
N PHE A 88 -9.51 21.42 -13.25
CA PHE A 88 -10.36 21.66 -14.42
C PHE A 88 -11.19 20.43 -14.83
N GLY A 89 -10.77 19.21 -14.48
CA GLY A 89 -11.53 17.98 -14.76
C GLY A 89 -12.85 17.87 -13.98
N GLY A 90 -12.93 18.45 -12.77
CA GLY A 90 -14.16 18.51 -11.97
C GLY A 90 -15.11 19.68 -12.31
N GLY A 91 -14.62 20.68 -13.04
CA GLY A 91 -15.36 21.93 -13.29
C GLY A 91 -16.58 21.78 -14.20
N LEU A 92 -16.54 20.85 -15.17
CA LEU A 92 -17.66 20.63 -16.09
C LEU A 92 -18.88 19.98 -15.42
N LEU A 93 -18.67 19.11 -14.43
CA LEU A 93 -19.77 18.50 -13.66
C LEU A 93 -20.33 19.45 -12.61
N ALA A 94 -19.49 20.27 -11.97
CA ALA A 94 -19.94 21.27 -10.99
C ALA A 94 -20.78 22.39 -11.63
N GLY A 95 -20.40 22.85 -12.83
CA GLY A 95 -21.15 23.88 -13.56
C GLY A 95 -22.54 23.42 -14.00
N ALA A 96 -22.67 22.18 -14.46
CA ALA A 96 -23.95 21.60 -14.88
C ALA A 96 -24.93 21.44 -13.70
N MET A 97 -24.45 20.98 -12.54
CA MET A 97 -25.28 20.81 -11.34
C MET A 97 -25.81 22.15 -10.79
N ALA A 98 -25.00 23.21 -10.82
CA ALA A 98 -25.43 24.54 -10.39
C ALA A 98 -26.51 25.13 -11.32
N ALA A 99 -26.35 24.96 -12.64
CA ALA A 99 -27.36 25.40 -13.61
C ALA A 99 -28.68 24.62 -13.47
N VAL A 100 -28.61 23.29 -13.27
CA VAL A 100 -29.80 22.46 -13.00
C VAL A 100 -30.46 22.86 -11.69
N ALA A 101 -29.71 23.10 -10.62
CA ALA A 101 -30.26 23.55 -9.34
C ALA A 101 -30.99 24.90 -9.46
N LEU A 102 -30.42 25.88 -10.19
CA LEU A 102 -31.06 27.18 -10.41
C LEU A 102 -32.37 27.07 -11.20
N ILE A 103 -32.54 26.05 -12.04
CA ILE A 103 -33.76 25.83 -12.82
C ILE A 103 -34.78 24.98 -12.03
N VAL A 104 -34.32 23.91 -11.39
CA VAL A 104 -35.19 22.92 -10.74
C VAL A 104 -35.68 23.40 -9.38
N VAL A 105 -34.86 24.07 -8.56
CA VAL A 105 -35.26 24.55 -7.22
C VAL A 105 -36.49 25.48 -7.27
N PRO A 106 -36.54 26.53 -8.12
CA PRO A 106 -37.74 27.38 -8.18
C PRO A 106 -38.95 26.65 -8.76
N LEU A 107 -38.74 25.62 -9.60
CA LEU A 107 -39.83 24.79 -10.13
C LEU A 107 -40.41 23.89 -9.03
N VAL A 108 -39.54 23.24 -8.24
CA VAL A 108 -39.92 22.38 -7.11
C VAL A 108 -40.58 23.20 -6.00
N GLN A 109 -40.09 24.41 -5.69
CA GLN A 109 -40.73 25.32 -4.74
C GLN A 109 -42.15 25.71 -5.15
N ARG A 110 -42.39 25.91 -6.47
CA ARG A 110 -43.74 26.17 -6.99
C ARG A 110 -44.62 24.92 -7.01
N SER A 111 -44.02 23.74 -7.11
CA SER A 111 -44.70 22.46 -7.10
C SER A 111 -44.87 21.86 -5.70
N GLN A 112 -44.48 22.55 -4.62
CA GLN A 112 -44.71 22.04 -3.27
C GLN A 112 -46.22 21.85 -3.05
N PRO A 113 -46.69 20.61 -2.85
CA PRO A 113 -48.08 20.36 -2.54
C PRO A 113 -48.38 20.99 -1.18
N GLY A 114 -49.48 21.74 -1.11
CA GLY A 114 -49.88 22.43 0.11
C GLY A 114 -50.15 21.48 1.27
N PRO A 115 -50.38 22.01 2.50
CA PRO A 115 -50.44 21.29 3.78
C PRO A 115 -51.39 20.08 3.91
N ARG A 116 -52.16 19.76 2.85
CA ARG A 116 -53.03 18.59 2.78
C ARG A 116 -52.27 17.30 2.47
N ASP A 117 -51.10 17.35 1.83
CA ASP A 117 -50.31 16.16 1.46
C ASP A 117 -49.53 15.57 2.64
N GLU A 118 -49.07 16.40 3.58
CA GLU A 118 -48.39 15.93 4.81
C GLU A 118 -49.30 15.05 5.68
N MET A 119 -50.61 15.29 5.64
CA MET A 119 -51.59 14.50 6.40
C MET A 119 -51.77 13.07 5.86
N ILE A 120 -51.49 12.84 4.57
CA ILE A 120 -51.59 11.51 3.94
C ILE A 120 -50.34 10.66 4.25
N LEU A 121 -49.18 11.28 4.46
CA LEU A 121 -47.94 10.57 4.75
C LEU A 121 -47.84 10.10 6.21
N ALA A 122 -48.38 10.90 7.15
CA ALA A 122 -48.39 10.56 8.58
C ALA A 122 -49.17 9.27 8.89
N GLN A 123 -50.25 8.99 8.15
CA GLN A 123 -51.07 7.79 8.35
C GLN A 123 -50.36 6.49 7.92
N ARG A 124 -49.31 6.58 7.10
CA ARG A 124 -48.61 5.41 6.54
C ARG A 124 -47.37 5.01 7.34
N LEU A 125 -46.77 5.94 8.10
CA LEU A 125 -45.58 5.71 8.92
C LEU A 125 -45.88 4.88 10.18
N ASP A 126 -47.09 4.98 10.72
CA ASP A 126 -47.59 4.17 11.84
C ASP A 126 -47.64 2.65 11.52
N LEU A 127 -47.52 2.28 10.24
CA LEU A 127 -47.53 0.89 9.78
C LEU A 127 -46.13 0.26 9.67
N PHE A 128 -45.05 1.05 9.70
CA PHE A 128 -43.69 0.59 9.44
C PHE A 128 -42.81 0.42 10.69
N GLU A 129 -43.27 0.82 11.87
CA GLU A 129 -42.55 0.56 13.14
C GLU A 129 -42.49 -0.94 13.51
N ASP A 130 -43.26 -1.79 12.84
CA ASP A 130 -43.43 -3.20 13.23
C ASP A 130 -42.50 -4.20 12.49
N PHE A 131 -41.47 -3.74 11.77
CA PHE A 131 -40.44 -4.62 11.20
C PHE A 131 -39.05 -4.33 11.80
N GLY A 132 -38.92 -4.61 13.10
CA GLY A 132 -37.64 -4.69 13.79
C GLY A 132 -36.81 -5.87 13.28
N ILE A 133 -35.81 -5.58 12.45
CA ILE A 133 -34.77 -6.52 12.04
C ILE A 133 -33.92 -6.87 13.26
N VAL A 134 -34.10 -8.06 13.81
CA VAL A 134 -33.15 -8.64 14.77
C VAL A 134 -31.90 -9.06 13.99
N GLN A 135 -30.85 -8.25 14.10
CA GLN A 135 -29.51 -8.60 13.63
C GLN A 135 -28.95 -9.72 14.50
N ASN A 136 -28.65 -10.87 13.90
CA ASN A 136 -27.96 -11.97 14.57
C ASN A 136 -26.47 -11.61 14.76
N GLN A 137 -26.13 -11.05 15.92
CA GLN A 137 -24.77 -10.62 16.31
C GLN A 137 -23.86 -11.78 16.74
N GLU A 138 -24.36 -13.02 16.81
CA GLU A 138 -23.60 -14.18 17.31
C GLU A 138 -22.56 -14.74 16.31
N ALA A 139 -22.48 -14.20 15.09
CA ALA A 139 -21.60 -14.74 14.04
C ALA A 139 -20.16 -14.18 14.03
N LEU A 140 -19.80 -13.28 14.96
CA LEU A 140 -18.51 -12.54 14.94
C LEU A 140 -17.61 -12.77 16.16
N GLU A 141 -17.97 -13.62 17.11
CA GLU A 141 -17.18 -13.80 18.36
C GLU A 141 -16.08 -14.87 18.29
N ASP A 142 -15.89 -15.58 17.17
CA ASP A 142 -15.05 -16.81 17.14
C ASP A 142 -13.72 -16.70 16.36
N PHE A 143 -13.09 -15.52 16.31
CA PHE A 143 -11.75 -15.33 15.69
C PHE A 143 -10.67 -14.83 16.65
N GLU A 144 -10.55 -15.43 17.83
CA GLU A 144 -9.35 -15.30 18.67
C GLU A 144 -8.71 -16.67 18.93
N VAL A 145 -8.02 -17.21 17.92
CA VAL A 145 -7.11 -18.35 18.08
C VAL A 145 -5.87 -18.12 17.21
N VAL A 146 -4.78 -17.64 17.81
CA VAL A 146 -3.41 -18.19 17.83
C VAL A 146 -2.52 -17.17 18.55
N GLU A 147 -2.39 -17.30 19.89
CA GLU A 147 -1.27 -16.72 20.64
C GLU A 147 -0.64 -17.81 21.53
N VAL A 148 -0.08 -18.87 20.92
CA VAL A 148 0.80 -19.79 21.64
C VAL A 148 1.87 -20.33 20.70
N LEU A 149 2.92 -19.56 20.40
CA LEU A 149 4.11 -20.09 19.73
C LEU A 149 5.43 -19.34 20.05
N HIS A 150 5.54 -18.59 21.16
CA HIS A 150 6.80 -17.87 21.47
C HIS A 150 7.40 -18.07 22.88
N THR A 151 7.04 -19.12 23.60
CA THR A 151 7.77 -19.56 24.81
C THR A 151 7.65 -21.09 24.83
N LEU A 152 8.67 -21.95 24.76
CA LEU A 152 10.02 -21.91 25.30
C LEU A 152 10.97 -22.81 24.47
N GLN A 153 12.23 -22.42 24.52
CA GLN A 153 13.45 -22.93 23.92
C GLN A 153 13.76 -24.42 24.20
N PRO A 154 14.47 -25.14 23.30
CA PRO A 154 14.96 -26.49 23.55
C PRO A 154 16.18 -26.47 24.48
N GLU A 155 16.03 -26.88 25.74
CA GLU A 155 17.16 -27.30 26.57
C GLU A 155 17.43 -28.79 26.33
N GLY A 156 18.64 -29.08 25.83
CA GLY A 156 19.20 -30.41 25.81
C GLY A 156 20.32 -30.56 26.84
N ARG A 157 20.49 -31.83 27.28
CA ARG A 157 21.66 -32.49 27.92
C ARG A 157 21.55 -32.67 29.44
N PRO A 158 22.08 -33.77 30.04
CA PRO A 158 22.95 -34.85 29.52
C PRO A 158 22.28 -36.12 29.01
#